data_AF-A0A3C1SDM7-F1
#
_entry.id   AF-A0A3C1SDM7-F1
#
_cell.length_a   1.000
_cell.length_b   1.000
_cell.length_c   1.000
_cell.angle_alpha   90.00
_cell.angle_beta   90.00
_cell.angle_gamma   90.00
#
_symmetry.space_group_name_H-M   'P 1'
#
loop_
_entity.id
_entity.type
_entity.pdbx_description
1 polymer ?
#
loop_
_entity_poly.entity_id
_entity_poly.type
_entity_poly.pdbx_seq_one_letter_code
_entity_poly.pdbx_strand_id
1 'polypeptide(L)'
;VGKTYMIKLIAKKIGVPFVKGDATKFSETGYVGGDVEDLVRDLVAEADGDIELAQHGIIYLDEIDKIAASRGMIGADVSRTGVQRALLKPMEETDVELKVPHDPISIMQEIDRFRKTGERDKRAINTKN
;
A
#
# COMPACT_ATOMS: atom_id res chain seq x y z
N VAL A 1 -0.32 -3.40 23.72
CA VAL A 1 -1.64 -2.75 23.62
C VAL A 1 -2.43 -3.43 22.51
N GLY A 2 -3.58 -4.05 22.79
CA GLY A 2 -4.27 -5.02 21.90
C GLY A 2 -4.96 -4.46 20.65
N LYS A 3 -4.60 -3.26 20.19
CA LYS A 3 -5.27 -2.55 19.08
C LYS A 3 -5.14 -3.32 17.76
N THR A 4 -3.91 -3.67 17.37
CA THR A 4 -3.66 -4.48 16.17
C THR A 4 -4.39 -5.82 16.22
N TYR A 5 -4.38 -6.49 17.38
CA TYR A 5 -5.04 -7.78 17.53
C TYR A 5 -6.55 -7.68 17.37
N MET A 6 -7.16 -6.64 17.94
CA MET A 6 -8.60 -6.40 17.82
C MET A 6 -9.02 -6.16 16.36
N ILE A 7 -8.26 -5.35 15.62
CA ILE A 7 -8.56 -5.08 14.20
C ILE A 7 -8.36 -6.33 13.33
N LYS A 8 -7.29 -7.10 13.58
CA LYS A 8 -7.08 -8.38 12.89
C LYS A 8 -8.24 -9.36 13.12
N LEU A 9 -8.79 -9.40 14.33
CA LEU A 9 -9.97 -10.21 14.63
C LEU A 9 -11.23 -9.71 13.91
N ILE A 10 -11.42 -8.39 13.80
CA ILE A 10 -12.52 -7.81 13.03
C ILE A 10 -12.40 -8.22 11.55
N ALA A 11 -11.24 -8.03 10.93
CA ALA A 11 -10.99 -8.41 9.54
C ALA A 11 -11.28 -9.90 9.29
N LYS A 12 -10.77 -10.77 10.19
CA LYS A 12 -11.04 -12.22 10.13
C LYS A 12 -12.53 -12.55 10.29
N LYS A 13 -13.25 -11.81 11.14
CA LYS A 13 -14.67 -12.04 11.40
C LYS A 13 -15.55 -11.67 10.20
N ILE A 14 -15.19 -10.61 9.48
CA ILE A 14 -15.90 -10.16 8.27
C ILE A 14 -15.38 -10.80 6.98
N GLY A 15 -14.25 -11.51 7.05
CA GLY A 15 -13.73 -12.32 5.94
C GLY A 15 -12.97 -11.52 4.88
N VAL A 16 -12.32 -10.43 5.25
CA VAL A 16 -11.56 -9.56 4.33
C VAL A 16 -10.06 -9.64 4.60
N PRO A 17 -9.20 -9.42 3.59
CA PRO A 17 -7.75 -9.43 3.74
C PRO A 17 -7.29 -8.31 4.68
N PHE A 18 -6.17 -8.54 5.36
CA PHE A 18 -5.66 -7.62 6.38
C PHE A 18 -4.14 -7.45 6.28
N VAL A 19 -3.70 -6.21 6.16
CA VAL A 19 -2.28 -5.84 6.17
C VAL A 19 -2.00 -4.85 7.29
N LYS A 20 -0.84 -4.99 7.94
CA LYS A 20 -0.33 -4.03 8.91
C LYS A 20 0.87 -3.29 8.32
N GLY A 21 0.80 -1.96 8.29
CA GLY A 21 1.93 -1.07 8.02
C GLY A 21 2.40 -0.35 9.27
N ASP A 22 3.70 -0.07 9.36
CA ASP A 22 4.27 0.83 10.37
C ASP A 22 4.58 2.17 9.70
N ALA A 23 3.91 3.23 10.17
CA ALA A 23 3.99 4.54 9.54
C ALA A 23 5.42 5.12 9.53
N THR A 24 6.27 4.72 10.47
CA THR A 24 7.66 5.20 10.57
C THR A 24 8.57 4.62 9.50
N LYS A 25 8.16 3.53 8.85
CA LYS A 25 8.93 2.87 7.79
C LYS A 25 8.77 3.53 6.43
N PHE A 26 7.80 4.42 6.25
CA PHE A 26 7.66 5.18 5.02
C PHE A 26 8.62 6.38 5.05
N SER A 27 9.29 6.66 3.93
CA SER A 27 10.15 7.83 3.79
C SER A 27 9.80 8.62 2.53
N GLU A 28 10.08 9.92 2.53
CA GLU A 28 9.77 10.82 1.43
C GLU A 28 10.40 10.40 0.09
N THR A 29 11.54 9.69 0.13
CA THR A 29 12.28 9.29 -1.07
C THR A 29 11.92 7.89 -1.57
N GLY A 30 11.13 7.10 -0.83
CA GLY A 30 10.81 5.71 -1.16
C GLY A 30 12.02 4.77 -1.31
N TYR A 31 13.24 5.22 -0.94
CA TYR A 31 14.49 4.55 -1.30
C TYR A 31 15.05 3.66 -0.18
N VAL A 32 14.68 3.96 1.07
CA VAL A 32 15.12 3.24 2.28
C VAL A 32 13.93 2.82 3.16
N GLY A 33 12.74 3.32 2.83
CA GLY A 33 11.47 2.96 3.42
C GLY A 33 10.51 2.56 2.30
N GLY A 34 9.69 1.53 2.51
CA GLY A 34 8.76 1.02 1.49
C GLY A 34 7.83 2.11 0.95
N ASP A 35 7.22 1.88 -0.20
CA ASP A 35 6.18 2.74 -0.73
C ASP A 35 4.88 2.51 0.07
N VAL A 36 4.09 3.57 0.26
CA VAL A 36 2.74 3.41 0.82
C VAL A 36 1.89 2.52 -0.09
N GLU A 37 2.10 2.59 -1.41
CA GLU A 37 1.44 1.73 -2.38
C GLU A 37 1.78 0.25 -2.20
N ASP A 38 2.91 -0.08 -1.57
CA ASP A 38 3.26 -1.47 -1.27
C ASP A 38 2.28 -2.11 -0.27
N LEU A 39 1.67 -1.34 0.63
CA LEU A 39 0.62 -1.87 1.52
C LEU A 39 -0.61 -2.36 0.75
N VAL A 40 -0.92 -1.71 -0.38
CA VAL A 40 -2.04 -2.09 -1.25
C VAL A 40 -1.67 -3.35 -2.04
N ARG A 41 -0.41 -3.44 -2.52
CA ARG A 41 0.11 -4.66 -3.16
C ARG A 41 0.13 -5.85 -2.20
N ASP A 42 0.57 -5.63 -0.97
CA ASP A 42 0.55 -6.63 0.09
C ASP A 42 -0.89 -7.10 0.40
N LEU A 43 -1.87 -6.18 0.35
CA LEU A 43 -3.27 -6.50 0.59
C LEU A 43 -3.85 -7.39 -0.52
N VAL A 44 -3.45 -7.14 -1.77
CA VAL A 44 -3.80 -7.99 -2.91
C VAL A 44 -3.12 -9.36 -2.81
N ALA A 45 -1.87 -9.40 -2.35
CA ALA A 45 -1.17 -10.66 -2.10
C ALA A 45 -1.86 -11.49 -0.99
N GLU A 46 -2.30 -10.86 0.10
CA GLU A 46 -3.08 -11.50 1.17
C GLU A 46 -4.47 -11.97 0.68
N ALA A 47 -4.98 -11.37 -0.39
CA ALA A 47 -6.19 -11.79 -1.08
C ALA A 47 -5.95 -12.89 -2.14
N ASP A 48 -4.75 -13.51 -2.17
CA ASP A 48 -4.34 -14.48 -3.21
C ASP A 48 -4.49 -13.95 -4.65
N GLY A 49 -4.37 -12.63 -4.84
CA GLY A 49 -4.53 -11.96 -6.12
C GLY A 49 -5.97 -11.61 -6.52
N ASP A 50 -6.95 -11.85 -5.65
CA ASP A 50 -8.35 -11.44 -5.86
C ASP A 50 -8.50 -9.92 -5.64
N ILE A 51 -8.72 -9.20 -6.75
CA ILE A 51 -8.82 -7.73 -6.75
C ILE A 51 -10.11 -7.25 -6.10
N GLU A 52 -11.23 -7.91 -6.35
CA GLU A 52 -12.53 -7.53 -5.77
C GLU A 52 -12.51 -7.74 -4.26
N LEU A 53 -11.92 -8.83 -3.79
CA LEU A 53 -11.76 -9.07 -2.36
C LEU A 53 -10.79 -8.07 -1.70
N ALA A 54 -9.66 -7.77 -2.36
CA ALA A 54 -8.67 -6.83 -1.86
C ALA A 54 -9.22 -5.40 -1.74
N GLN A 55 -10.13 -5.00 -2.64
CA GLN A 55 -10.83 -3.72 -2.60
C GLN A 55 -11.62 -3.50 -1.29
N HIS A 56 -12.08 -4.59 -0.66
CA HIS A 56 -12.78 -4.56 0.62
C HIS A 56 -11.85 -4.84 1.83
N GLY A 57 -10.55 -4.97 1.60
CA GLY A 57 -9.56 -5.28 2.63
C GLY A 57 -9.27 -4.15 3.60
N ILE A 58 -8.57 -4.48 4.69
CA ILE A 58 -8.21 -3.54 5.76
C ILE A 58 -6.70 -3.36 5.81
N ILE A 59 -6.26 -2.11 5.66
CA ILE A 59 -4.88 -1.70 5.95
C ILE A 59 -4.87 -1.01 7.32
N TYR A 60 -4.11 -1.56 8.26
CA TYR A 60 -3.89 -0.96 9.58
C TYR A 60 -2.54 -0.27 9.66
N LEU A 61 -2.55 1.05 9.78
CA LEU A 61 -1.36 1.87 9.99
C LEU A 61 -1.10 2.04 11.50
N ASP A 62 0.02 1.50 11.98
CA ASP A 62 0.50 1.69 13.35
C ASP A 62 1.49 2.86 13.42
N GLU A 63 1.74 3.38 14.62
CA GLU A 63 2.68 4.50 14.87
C GLU A 63 2.42 5.79 14.08
N ILE A 64 1.17 6.03 13.65
CA ILE A 64 0.79 7.24 12.90
C ILE A 64 1.09 8.54 13.68
N ASP A 65 1.06 8.47 15.01
CA ASP A 65 1.39 9.59 15.90
C ASP A 65 2.86 10.04 15.77
N LYS A 66 3.76 9.14 15.34
CA LYS A 66 5.18 9.45 15.16
C LYS A 66 5.47 10.28 13.92
N ILE A 67 4.65 10.11 12.88
CA ILE A 67 4.73 10.90 11.64
C ILE A 67 3.81 12.12 11.65
N ALA A 68 2.89 12.23 12.62
CA ALA A 68 2.09 13.43 12.80
C ALA A 68 2.99 14.62 13.15
N ALA A 69 2.80 15.73 12.44
CA ALA A 69 3.58 16.95 12.65
C ALA A 69 3.35 17.47 14.07
N SER A 70 4.43 17.76 14.82
CA SER A 70 4.28 18.37 16.14
C SER A 70 3.91 19.84 15.98
N ARG A 71 2.84 20.30 16.63
CA ARG A 71 2.51 21.74 16.73
C ARG A 71 3.65 22.44 17.48
N GLY A 72 4.58 23.08 16.77
CA GLY A 72 5.62 23.93 17.38
C GLY A 72 7.05 23.70 16.91
N MET A 73 7.34 22.78 15.99
CA MET A 73 8.69 22.70 15.41
C MET A 73 8.89 23.85 14.41
N ILE A 74 9.74 24.81 14.79
CA ILE A 74 10.26 25.86 13.91
C ILE A 74 11.45 25.25 13.15
N GLY A 75 11.18 24.73 11.96
CA GLY A 75 12.17 24.08 11.07
C GLY A 75 11.49 23.33 9.92
N ALA A 76 12.21 23.05 8.84
CA ALA A 76 11.67 22.29 7.71
C ALA A 76 11.50 20.81 8.10
N ASP A 77 10.26 20.42 8.43
CA ASP A 77 9.91 19.03 8.75
C ASP A 77 9.60 18.25 7.45
N VAL A 78 10.63 18.12 6.61
CA VAL A 78 10.51 17.63 5.23
C VAL A 78 10.12 16.14 5.21
N SER A 79 10.68 15.33 6.12
CA SER A 79 10.43 13.88 6.12
C SER A 79 9.05 13.48 6.65
N ARG A 80 8.53 14.13 7.70
CA ARG A 80 7.23 13.74 8.31
C ARG A 80 6.04 14.21 7.49
N THR A 81 6.13 15.42 6.96
CA THR A 81 5.09 15.98 6.07
C THR A 81 5.06 15.25 4.72
N GLY A 82 6.23 14.82 4.22
CA GLY A 82 6.33 14.02 2.99
C GLY A 82 5.56 12.70 3.09
N VAL A 83 5.71 11.96 4.19
CA VAL A 83 4.98 10.71 4.43
C VAL A 83 3.47 10.95 4.52
N GLN A 84 3.03 11.99 5.23
CA GLN A 84 1.61 12.33 5.30
C GLN A 84 1.02 12.59 3.91
N ARG A 85 1.74 13.32 3.03
CA ARG A 85 1.31 13.54 1.65
C ARG A 85 1.29 12.26 0.81
N ALA A 86 2.26 11.36 1.01
CA ALA A 86 2.29 10.07 0.35
C ALA A 86 1.08 9.21 0.74
N LEU A 87 0.66 9.26 2.01
CA LEU A 87 -0.53 8.58 2.52
C LEU A 87 -1.84 9.15 1.97
N LEU A 88 -1.88 10.42 1.54
CA LEU A 88 -3.09 11.01 0.95
C LEU A 88 -3.45 10.36 -0.39
N LYS A 89 -2.46 10.05 -1.23
CA LYS A 89 -2.71 9.45 -2.56
C LYS A 89 -3.61 8.21 -2.51
N PRO A 90 -3.31 7.14 -1.74
CA PRO A 90 -4.18 5.98 -1.64
C PRO A 90 -5.52 6.26 -0.92
N MET A 91 -5.65 7.38 -0.20
CA MET A 91 -6.92 7.79 0.42
C MET A 91 -7.81 8.60 -0.52
N GLU A 92 -7.24 9.29 -1.51
CA GLU A 92 -7.92 10.17 -2.47
C GLU A 92 -8.33 9.46 -3.76
N GLU A 93 -8.65 8.16 -3.72
CA GLU A 93 -9.14 7.40 -4.87
C GLU A 93 -8.11 7.26 -6.02
N THR A 94 -6.95 6.67 -5.73
CA THR A 94 -5.89 6.38 -6.71
C THR A 94 -5.99 4.95 -7.27
N ASP A 95 -5.69 4.80 -8.57
CA ASP A 95 -5.38 3.52 -9.21
C ASP A 95 -3.94 3.12 -8.89
N VAL A 96 -3.77 2.08 -8.08
CA VAL A 96 -2.46 1.54 -7.72
C VAL A 96 -2.08 0.44 -8.69
N GLU A 97 -0.97 0.61 -9.41
CA GLU A 97 -0.44 -0.47 -10.25
C GLU A 97 0.10 -1.61 -9.38
N LEU A 98 -0.44 -2.81 -9.60
CA LEU A 98 -0.09 -4.02 -8.86
C LEU A 98 1.26 -4.61 -9.29
N LYS A 99 1.88 -4.02 -10.30
CA LYS A 99 3.19 -4.40 -10.80
C LYS A 99 4.26 -3.74 -9.94
N VAL A 100 5.22 -4.53 -9.48
CA VAL A 100 6.45 -3.98 -8.90
C VAL A 100 7.38 -3.66 -10.07
N PRO A 101 7.81 -2.41 -10.30
CA PRO A 101 8.65 -2.04 -11.46
C PRO A 101 10.03 -2.73 -11.49
N HIS A 102 10.39 -3.50 -10.47
CA HIS A 102 11.72 -4.07 -10.24
C HIS A 102 11.74 -5.58 -10.06
N ASP A 103 10.60 -6.28 -10.19
CA ASP A 103 10.58 -7.75 -10.08
C ASP A 103 10.95 -8.43 -11.42
N PRO A 104 12.08 -9.17 -11.49
CA PRO A 104 12.52 -9.85 -12.71
C PRO A 104 11.49 -10.85 -13.25
N ILE A 105 10.70 -11.48 -12.37
CA ILE A 105 9.71 -12.49 -12.76
C ILE A 105 8.52 -11.81 -13.46
N SER A 106 8.02 -10.72 -12.88
CA SER A 106 6.95 -9.91 -13.47
C SER A 106 7.33 -9.37 -14.86
N ILE A 107 8.57 -8.89 -15.04
CA ILE A 107 9.07 -8.41 -16.33
C ILE A 107 9.09 -9.55 -17.38
N MET A 108 9.58 -10.73 -16.99
CA MET A 108 9.70 -11.86 -17.91
C MET A 108 8.33 -12.41 -18.33
N GLN A 109 7.35 -12.44 -17.42
CA GLN A 109 5.97 -12.82 -17.74
C GLN A 109 5.31 -11.82 -18.71
N GLU A 110 5.58 -10.53 -18.59
CA GLU A 110 5.07 -9.50 -19.50
C GLU A 110 5.69 -9.63 -20.89
N ILE A 111 7.00 -9.87 -20.99
CA ILE A 111 7.67 -10.10 -22.28
C ILE A 111 7.09 -11.34 -22.97
N ASP A 112 6.91 -12.44 -22.23
CA ASP A 112 6.42 -13.69 -22.80
C ASP A 112 4.96 -13.60 -23.24
N ARG A 113 4.12 -12.86 -22.49
CA ARG A 113 2.72 -12.61 -22.85
C ARG A 113 2.58 -11.61 -23.98
N PHE A 114 3.32 -10.50 -23.97
CA PHE A 114 3.31 -9.51 -25.05
C PHE A 114 3.72 -10.15 -26.38
N ARG A 115 4.68 -11.09 -26.36
CA ARG A 115 5.04 -11.89 -27.55
C ARG A 115 3.90 -12.79 -28.04
N LYS A 116 3.04 -13.28 -27.16
CA LYS A 116 1.92 -14.18 -27.49
C LYS A 116 0.64 -13.44 -27.90
N THR A 117 0.34 -12.30 -27.27
CA THR A 117 -0.96 -11.61 -27.43
C THR A 117 -0.85 -10.21 -28.05
N GLY A 118 0.34 -9.60 -28.06
CA GLY A 118 0.55 -8.22 -28.52
C GLY A 118 0.02 -7.15 -27.57
N GLU A 119 -0.58 -7.53 -26.44
CA GLU A 119 -1.22 -6.61 -25.48
C GLU A 119 -0.42 -6.48 -24.18
N ARG A 120 -0.38 -5.27 -23.62
CA ARG A 120 0.19 -5.02 -22.28
C ARG A 120 -0.92 -5.08 -21.25
N ASP A 121 -0.81 -6.00 -20.29
CA ASP A 121 -1.75 -6.11 -19.16
C ASP A 121 -1.47 -4.98 -18.15
N LYS A 122 -2.43 -4.11 -17.89
CA LYS A 122 -2.35 -3.09 -16.83
C LYS A 122 -3.23 -3.53 -15.67
N ARG A 123 -2.69 -4.38 -14.79
CA ARG A 123 -3.38 -4.73 -13.55
C ARG A 123 -3.21 -3.59 -12.54
N ALA A 124 -4.30 -2.90 -12.28
CA ALA A 124 -4.39 -1.86 -11.26
C ALA A 124 -5.56 -2.17 -10.31
N ILE A 125 -5.42 -1.75 -9.05
CA ILE A 125 -6.50 -1.77 -8.08
C ILE A 125 -6.92 -0.34 -7.78
N ASN A 126 -8.23 -0.09 -7.83
CA ASN A 126 -8.79 1.21 -7.52
C ASN A 126 -9.18 1.29 -6.04
N THR A 127 -8.81 2.39 -5.38
CA THR A 127 -9.07 2.63 -3.94
C THR A 127 -10.39 3.37 -3.67
N LYS A 128 -11.14 3.75 -4.71
CA LYS A 128 -12.50 4.31 -4.67
C LYS A 128 -13.51 3.19 -4.46
N ASN A 129 -14.02 3.04 -3.25
CA ASN A 129 -15.24 2.28 -2.99
C ASN A 129 -16.30 3.17 -2.35
#